data_AF-A0A034WGR2-F1
#
_entry.id   AF-A0A034WGR2-F1
#
_cell.length_a   1.000
_cell.length_b   1.000
_cell.length_c   1.000
_cell.angle_alpha   90.00
_cell.angle_beta   90.00
_cell.angle_gamma   90.00
#
_symmetry.space_group_name_H-M   'P 1'
#
loop_
_entity.id
_entity.type
_entity.pdbx_description
1 polymer ?
#
loop_
_entity_poly.entity_id
_entity_poly.type
_entity_poly.pdbx_seq_one_letter_code
_entity_poly.pdbx_strand_id
1 'polypeptide(L)'
;MVATFTLKFLKSQWRSFANAHPLARGVISYAVIWPTSSLIQQTIEGRDLKTYDWMRCLRYGVFGALYVAPTLYGWVRLSSAMWPQMNLRVGITKAAVEQISYGPFAGTSFFFLMSLMEGRSVEEAVQEVKDKFPKAFEVGICIWPVIQTINFSMVPEQHRVVFVSICSLAWTTFLAYMHTKNVDEEEKEAPSNEPKLSQQPPLTQTMSATTTTNESLVLKVKRALAL
;
A
#
# COMPACT_ATOMS: atom_id res chain seq x y z
N MET A 1 6.97 4.96 42.52
CA MET A 1 6.93 3.49 42.60
C MET A 1 5.66 2.90 42.00
N VAL A 2 4.46 3.36 42.39
CA VAL A 2 3.17 2.83 41.87
C VAL A 2 3.05 2.97 40.35
N ALA A 3 3.26 4.17 39.78
CA ALA A 3 3.17 4.38 38.33
C ALA A 3 4.12 3.48 37.51
N THR A 4 5.34 3.23 38.02
CA THR A 4 6.33 2.37 37.38
C THR A 4 5.92 0.89 37.43
N PHE A 5 5.25 0.48 38.51
CA PHE A 5 4.68 -0.86 38.65
C PHE A 5 3.46 -1.04 37.74
N THR A 6 2.55 -0.07 37.69
CA THR A 6 1.37 -0.10 36.80
C THR A 6 1.77 -0.11 35.33
N LEU A 7 2.77 0.68 34.92
CA LEU A 7 3.32 0.65 33.55
C LEU A 7 3.99 -0.68 33.23
N LYS A 8 4.72 -1.27 34.17
CA LYS A 8 5.36 -2.59 33.99
C LYS A 8 4.31 -3.71 33.91
N PHE A 9 3.27 -3.64 34.74
CA PHE A 9 2.13 -4.56 34.74
C PHE A 9 1.33 -4.45 33.44
N LEU A 10 0.96 -3.24 33.02
CA LEU A 10 0.30 -3.02 31.72
C LEU A 10 1.18 -3.49 30.56
N LYS A 11 2.49 -3.19 30.56
CA LYS A 11 3.40 -3.70 29.52
C LYS A 11 3.47 -5.22 29.51
N SER A 12 3.47 -5.86 30.68
CA SER A 12 3.48 -7.32 30.82
C SER A 12 2.18 -7.95 30.31
N GLN A 13 1.03 -7.41 30.70
CA GLN A 13 -0.29 -7.85 30.25
C GLN A 13 -0.49 -7.61 28.75
N TRP A 14 -0.08 -6.44 28.24
CA TRP A 14 -0.07 -6.14 26.81
C TRP A 14 0.80 -7.12 26.02
N ARG A 15 2.01 -7.42 26.50
CA ARG A 15 2.88 -8.42 25.86
C ARG A 15 2.25 -9.81 25.87
N SER A 16 1.62 -10.20 26.97
CA SER A 16 0.94 -11.51 27.10
C SER A 16 -0.25 -11.61 26.14
N PHE A 17 -1.11 -10.60 26.09
CA PHE A 17 -2.25 -10.52 25.17
C PHE A 17 -1.81 -10.46 23.70
N ALA A 18 -0.82 -9.61 23.38
CA ALA A 18 -0.27 -9.50 22.05
C ALA A 18 0.32 -10.84 21.57
N ASN A 19 1.01 -11.58 22.44
CA ASN A 19 1.56 -12.88 22.10
C ASN A 19 0.47 -13.98 21.98
N ALA A 20 -0.62 -13.86 22.73
CA ALA A 20 -1.76 -14.78 22.65
C ALA A 20 -2.61 -14.57 21.38
N HIS A 21 -2.66 -13.35 20.84
CA HIS A 21 -3.45 -13.01 19.65
C HIS A 21 -2.61 -12.29 18.58
N PRO A 22 -1.78 -13.02 17.81
CA PRO A 22 -0.96 -12.44 16.74
C PRO A 22 -1.76 -11.64 15.70
N LEU A 23 -2.99 -12.08 15.40
CA LEU A 23 -3.92 -11.37 14.53
C LEU A 23 -4.28 -9.98 15.09
N ALA A 24 -4.59 -9.89 16.39
CA ALA A 24 -4.95 -8.62 17.02
C ALA A 24 -3.83 -7.57 16.91
N ARG A 25 -2.57 -8.00 17.02
CA ARG A 25 -1.41 -7.10 16.80
C ARG A 25 -1.37 -6.56 15.38
N GLY A 26 -1.62 -7.44 14.40
CA GLY A 26 -1.71 -7.06 13.00
C GLY A 26 -2.83 -6.04 12.78
N VAL A 27 -4.04 -6.36 13.24
CA VAL A 27 -5.22 -5.49 13.14
C VAL A 27 -4.95 -4.11 13.73
N ILE A 28 -4.40 -4.04 14.95
CA ILE A 28 -4.08 -2.76 15.61
C ILE A 28 -3.00 -1.98 14.83
N SER A 29 -1.98 -2.67 14.34
CA SER A 29 -0.91 -2.03 13.55
C SER A 29 -1.46 -1.42 12.27
N TYR A 30 -2.29 -2.17 11.53
CA TYR A 30 -2.92 -1.67 10.31
C TYR A 30 -3.93 -0.55 10.59
N ALA A 31 -4.70 -0.63 11.69
CA ALA A 31 -5.64 0.39 12.10
C ALA A 31 -5.00 1.75 12.39
N VAL A 32 -3.71 1.79 12.73
CA VAL A 32 -2.96 3.03 12.98
C VAL A 32 -2.14 3.44 11.76
N ILE A 33 -1.39 2.50 11.18
CA ILE A 33 -0.41 2.78 10.14
C ILE A 33 -1.07 3.19 8.82
N TRP A 34 -2.19 2.56 8.44
CA TRP A 34 -2.83 2.87 7.16
C TRP A 34 -3.55 4.22 7.13
N PRO A 35 -4.27 4.65 8.18
CA PRO A 35 -4.74 6.04 8.25
C PRO A 35 -3.59 7.04 8.25
N THR A 36 -2.49 6.73 8.96
CA THR A 36 -1.30 7.57 8.97
C THR A 36 -0.69 7.69 7.58
N SER A 37 -0.61 6.60 6.82
CA SER A 37 -0.11 6.66 5.45
C SER A 37 -1.04 7.46 4.55
N SER A 38 -2.36 7.41 4.76
CA SER A 38 -3.31 8.27 4.04
C SER A 38 -3.09 9.76 4.37
N LEU A 39 -2.84 10.11 5.64
CA LEU A 39 -2.53 11.49 6.02
C LEU A 39 -1.25 11.99 5.34
N ILE A 40 -0.19 11.16 5.35
CA ILE A 40 1.08 11.50 4.68
C ILE A 40 0.86 11.71 3.17
N GLN A 41 0.12 10.83 2.50
CA GLN A 41 -0.21 10.99 1.09
C GLN A 41 -0.95 12.30 0.83
N GLN A 42 -1.93 12.64 1.65
CA GLN A 42 -2.69 13.88 1.53
C GLN A 42 -1.83 15.13 1.74
N THR A 43 -0.85 15.08 2.64
CA THR A 43 0.15 16.14 2.80
C THR A 43 1.03 16.29 1.56
N ILE A 44 1.45 15.17 0.94
CA ILE A 44 2.25 15.18 -0.29
C ILE A 44 1.44 15.68 -1.49
N GLU A 45 0.13 15.43 -1.50
CA GLU A 45 -0.83 16.01 -2.45
C GLU A 45 -1.05 17.53 -2.23
N GLY A 46 -0.40 18.15 -1.23
CA GLY A 46 -0.51 19.58 -0.95
C GLY A 46 -1.77 19.98 -0.18
N ARG A 47 -2.47 19.04 0.47
CA ARG A 47 -3.64 19.35 1.30
C ARG A 47 -3.23 19.91 2.66
N ASP A 48 -4.13 20.71 3.24
CA ASP A 48 -4.01 21.27 4.59
C ASP A 48 -4.95 20.54 5.56
N LEU A 49 -4.75 20.74 6.87
CA LEU A 49 -5.60 20.16 7.93
C LEU A 49 -7.11 20.43 7.75
N LYS A 50 -7.47 21.53 7.07
CA LYS A 50 -8.87 21.88 6.77
C LYS A 50 -9.43 21.17 5.54
N THR A 51 -8.56 20.72 4.63
CA THR A 51 -8.94 20.06 3.36
C THR A 51 -8.62 18.56 3.35
N TYR A 52 -8.13 18.04 4.47
CA TYR A 52 -7.97 16.61 4.67
C TYR A 52 -9.29 15.86 4.57
N ASP A 53 -9.29 14.85 3.72
CA ASP A 53 -10.31 13.84 3.64
C ASP A 53 -10.11 12.83 4.77
N TRP A 54 -10.73 13.12 5.91
CA TRP A 54 -10.79 12.24 7.06
C TRP A 54 -11.54 10.92 6.77
N MET A 55 -12.47 10.94 5.81
CA MET A 55 -13.18 9.74 5.39
C MET A 55 -12.23 8.79 4.64
N ARG A 56 -11.30 9.31 3.84
CA ARG A 56 -10.21 8.50 3.23
C ARG A 56 -9.35 7.85 4.31
N CYS A 57 -8.95 8.58 5.34
CA CYS A 57 -8.20 8.01 6.46
C CYS A 57 -8.96 6.88 7.15
N LEU A 58 -10.26 7.08 7.41
CA LEU A 58 -11.12 6.05 8.00
C LEU A 58 -11.22 4.82 7.10
N ARG A 59 -11.45 5.00 5.80
CA ARG A 59 -11.51 3.90 4.81
C ARG A 59 -10.22 3.08 4.79
N TYR A 60 -9.06 3.75 4.77
CA TYR A 60 -7.75 3.09 4.88
C TYR A 60 -7.60 2.30 6.19
N GLY A 61 -8.05 2.85 7.31
CA GLY A 61 -8.02 2.18 8.61
C GLY A 61 -8.92 0.94 8.66
N VAL A 62 -10.16 1.06 8.21
CA VAL A 62 -11.14 -0.04 8.17
C VAL A 62 -10.64 -1.14 7.23
N PHE A 63 -10.19 -0.78 6.03
CA PHE A 63 -9.68 -1.73 5.05
C PHE A 63 -8.42 -2.44 5.57
N GLY A 64 -7.45 -1.69 6.10
CA GLY A 64 -6.24 -2.26 6.67
C GLY A 64 -6.53 -3.22 7.83
N ALA A 65 -7.37 -2.79 8.78
CA ALA A 65 -7.63 -3.52 10.01
C ALA A 65 -8.54 -4.75 9.79
N LEU A 66 -9.62 -4.61 9.03
CA LEU A 66 -10.64 -5.65 8.90
C LEU A 66 -10.43 -6.57 7.69
N TYR A 67 -9.69 -6.13 6.68
CA TYR A 67 -9.47 -6.91 5.47
C TYR A 67 -8.02 -7.33 5.28
N VAL A 68 -7.07 -6.38 5.27
CA VAL A 68 -5.67 -6.69 4.97
C VAL A 68 -5.00 -7.48 6.08
N ALA A 69 -5.15 -7.07 7.35
CA ALA A 69 -4.53 -7.77 8.45
C ALA A 69 -4.98 -9.25 8.57
N PRO A 70 -6.29 -9.59 8.47
CA PRO A 70 -6.72 -10.99 8.47
C PRO A 70 -6.26 -11.79 7.26
N THR A 71 -6.35 -11.23 6.04
CA THR A 71 -5.93 -11.93 4.82
C THR A 71 -4.43 -12.18 4.80
N LEU A 72 -3.63 -11.18 5.18
CA LEU A 72 -2.17 -11.31 5.30
C LEU A 72 -1.78 -12.31 6.40
N TYR A 73 -2.46 -12.28 7.54
CA TYR A 73 -2.23 -13.27 8.60
C TYR A 73 -2.52 -14.70 8.10
N GLY A 74 -3.60 -14.89 7.36
CA GLY A 74 -3.90 -16.17 6.71
C GLY A 74 -2.80 -16.62 5.75
N TRP A 75 -2.30 -15.71 4.92
CA TRP A 75 -1.18 -15.98 4.00
C TRP A 75 0.12 -16.34 4.74
N VAL A 76 0.49 -15.60 5.78
CA VAL A 76 1.69 -15.87 6.58
C VAL A 76 1.59 -17.22 7.28
N ARG A 77 0.41 -17.60 7.77
CA ARG A 77 0.18 -18.91 8.40
C ARG A 77 0.25 -20.04 7.38
N LEU A 78 -0.38 -19.88 6.22
CA LEU A 78 -0.34 -20.86 5.14
C LEU A 78 1.08 -21.07 4.63
N SER A 79 1.82 -19.99 4.37
CA SER A 79 3.21 -20.07 3.91
C SER A 79 4.13 -20.68 4.97
N SER A 80 3.87 -20.46 6.26
CA SER A 80 4.63 -21.09 7.35
C SER A 80 4.29 -22.58 7.50
N ALA A 81 3.06 -22.99 7.22
CA ALA A 81 2.68 -24.40 7.18
C ALA A 81 3.29 -25.15 5.98
N MET A 82 3.32 -24.52 4.80
CA MET A 82 3.92 -25.12 3.60
C MET A 82 5.45 -25.16 3.66
N TRP A 83 6.09 -24.12 4.21
CA TRP A 83 7.54 -24.05 4.37
C TRP A 83 7.92 -23.57 5.78
N PRO A 84 8.15 -24.49 6.73
CA PRO A 84 8.37 -24.13 8.12
C PRO A 84 9.76 -23.56 8.40
N GLN A 85 10.74 -23.77 7.52
CA GLN A 85 12.11 -23.32 7.76
C GLN A 85 12.25 -21.80 7.61
N MET A 86 13.08 -21.19 8.44
CA MET A 86 13.39 -19.77 8.43
C MET A 86 14.83 -19.57 7.93
N ASN A 87 15.04 -19.76 6.63
CA ASN A 87 16.33 -19.56 5.97
C ASN A 87 16.14 -18.77 4.67
N LEU A 88 17.24 -18.22 4.14
CA LEU A 88 17.19 -17.33 2.97
C LEU A 88 16.56 -18.00 1.74
N ARG A 89 16.88 -19.28 1.48
CA ARG A 89 16.34 -20.02 0.33
C ARG A 89 14.81 -20.12 0.41
N VAL A 90 14.28 -20.49 1.57
CA VAL A 90 12.82 -20.55 1.80
C VAL A 90 12.20 -19.16 1.77
N GLY A 91 12.88 -18.14 2.29
CA GLY A 91 12.43 -16.75 2.20
C GLY A 91 12.23 -16.29 0.76
N ILE A 92 13.21 -16.57 -0.11
CA ILE A 92 13.14 -16.28 -1.55
C ILE A 92 11.99 -17.06 -2.20
N THR A 93 11.85 -18.36 -1.91
CA THR A 93 10.75 -19.17 -2.46
C THR A 93 9.39 -18.62 -2.04
N LYS A 94 9.19 -18.31 -0.75
CA LYS A 94 7.93 -17.73 -0.26
C LYS A 94 7.64 -16.38 -0.91
N ALA A 95 8.64 -15.51 -1.02
CA ALA A 95 8.50 -14.23 -1.67
C ALA A 95 8.13 -14.38 -3.15
N ALA A 96 8.76 -15.29 -3.88
CA ALA A 96 8.45 -15.55 -5.28
C ALA A 96 7.01 -16.08 -5.47
N VAL A 97 6.59 -17.04 -4.63
CA VAL A 97 5.21 -17.55 -4.66
C VAL A 97 4.22 -16.45 -4.30
N GLU A 98 4.54 -15.61 -3.32
CA GLU A 98 3.70 -14.47 -2.94
C GLU A 98 3.47 -13.52 -4.11
N GLN A 99 4.52 -13.16 -4.85
CA GLN A 99 4.40 -12.24 -6.00
C GLN A 99 3.52 -12.77 -7.14
N ILE A 100 3.31 -14.08 -7.23
CA ILE A 100 2.47 -14.70 -8.26
C ILE A 100 1.05 -14.97 -7.75
N SER A 101 0.87 -15.08 -6.43
CA SER A 101 -0.41 -15.46 -5.81
C SER A 101 -1.02 -14.30 -5.01
N TYR A 102 -0.56 -14.10 -3.77
CA TYR A 102 -1.13 -13.14 -2.85
C TYR A 102 -0.86 -11.69 -3.26
N GLY A 103 0.26 -11.37 -3.90
CA GLY A 103 0.60 -10.03 -4.37
C GLY A 103 -0.42 -9.46 -5.37
N PRO A 104 -0.69 -10.14 -6.49
CA PRO A 104 -1.71 -9.73 -7.45
C PRO A 104 -3.11 -9.69 -6.85
N PHE A 105 -3.44 -10.66 -6.02
CA PHE A 105 -4.70 -10.68 -5.28
C PHE A 105 -4.85 -9.44 -4.38
N ALA A 106 -3.85 -9.16 -3.53
CA ALA A 106 -3.88 -8.05 -2.59
C ALA A 106 -3.91 -6.69 -3.31
N GLY A 107 -3.11 -6.52 -4.37
CA GLY A 107 -3.10 -5.28 -5.14
C GLY A 107 -4.41 -5.02 -5.89
N THR A 108 -4.97 -6.05 -6.54
CA THR A 108 -6.28 -5.94 -7.21
C THR A 108 -7.38 -5.64 -6.20
N SER A 109 -7.40 -6.37 -5.08
CA SER A 109 -8.37 -6.18 -4.01
C SER A 109 -8.28 -4.78 -3.40
N PHE A 110 -7.07 -4.23 -3.25
CA PHE A 110 -6.87 -2.87 -2.74
C PHE A 110 -7.53 -1.84 -3.65
N PHE A 111 -7.15 -1.78 -4.93
CA PHE A 111 -7.73 -0.76 -5.83
C PHE A 111 -9.24 -0.94 -5.99
N PHE A 112 -9.70 -2.18 -6.16
CA PHE A 112 -11.11 -2.47 -6.35
C PHE A 112 -11.96 -2.10 -5.13
N LEU A 113 -11.64 -2.63 -3.95
CA LEU A 113 -12.43 -2.41 -2.73
C LEU A 113 -12.32 -0.97 -2.25
N MET A 114 -11.15 -0.32 -2.41
CA MET A 114 -11.02 1.08 -2.08
C MET A 114 -11.92 1.94 -2.98
N SER A 115 -11.95 1.70 -4.30
CA SER A 115 -12.88 2.37 -5.22
C SER A 115 -14.34 2.22 -4.79
N LEU A 116 -14.77 1.00 -4.42
CA LEU A 116 -16.12 0.77 -3.92
C LEU A 116 -16.39 1.51 -2.61
N MET A 117 -15.42 1.56 -1.70
CA MET A 117 -15.53 2.31 -0.45
C MET A 117 -15.58 3.82 -0.66
N GLU A 118 -15.11 4.34 -1.80
CA GLU A 118 -15.33 5.75 -2.19
C GLU A 118 -16.73 6.01 -2.76
N GLY A 119 -17.55 4.96 -2.94
CA GLY A 119 -18.88 5.05 -3.52
C GLY A 119 -18.92 4.96 -5.05
N ARG A 120 -17.83 4.54 -5.70
CA ARG A 120 -17.77 4.33 -7.15
C ARG A 120 -18.55 3.08 -7.57
N SER A 121 -18.99 3.02 -8.83
CA SER A 121 -19.62 1.83 -9.39
C SER A 121 -18.63 0.68 -9.53
N VAL A 122 -19.15 -0.54 -9.75
CA VAL A 122 -18.30 -1.72 -9.97
C VAL A 122 -17.48 -1.57 -11.24
N GLU A 123 -18.05 -1.00 -12.29
CA GLU A 123 -17.39 -0.74 -13.57
C GLU A 123 -16.23 0.26 -13.38
N GLU A 124 -16.45 1.33 -12.63
CA GLU A 124 -15.43 2.31 -12.29
C GLU A 124 -14.31 1.70 -11.44
N ALA A 125 -14.65 0.82 -10.49
CA ALA A 125 -13.67 0.12 -9.68
C ALA A 125 -12.82 -0.86 -10.51
N VAL A 126 -13.42 -1.58 -11.47
CA VAL A 126 -12.68 -2.44 -12.41
C VAL A 126 -11.76 -1.59 -13.29
N GLN A 127 -12.22 -0.43 -13.73
CA GLN A 127 -11.40 0.47 -14.55
C GLN A 127 -10.21 1.03 -13.76
N GLU A 128 -10.43 1.45 -12.51
CA GLU A 128 -9.35 1.90 -11.61
C GLU A 128 -8.26 0.83 -11.44
N VAL A 129 -8.66 -0.44 -11.25
CA VAL A 129 -7.72 -1.56 -11.19
C VAL A 129 -6.91 -1.62 -12.49
N LYS A 130 -7.56 -1.63 -13.66
CA LYS A 130 -6.88 -1.73 -14.95
C LYS A 130 -5.87 -0.60 -15.17
N ASP A 131 -6.18 0.60 -14.69
CA ASP A 131 -5.35 1.78 -14.93
C ASP A 131 -4.19 1.91 -13.95
N LYS A 132 -4.42 1.59 -12.67
CA LYS A 132 -3.44 1.81 -11.59
C LYS A 132 -2.66 0.56 -11.20
N PHE A 133 -3.29 -0.61 -11.21
CA PHE A 133 -2.65 -1.85 -10.74
C PHE A 133 -1.41 -2.22 -11.57
N PRO A 134 -1.42 -2.21 -12.93
CA PRO A 134 -0.24 -2.60 -13.70
C PRO A 134 0.98 -1.73 -13.40
N LYS A 135 0.80 -0.41 -13.33
CA LYS A 135 1.86 0.56 -13.02
C LYS A 135 2.43 0.35 -11.61
N ALA A 136 1.55 0.17 -10.63
CA ALA A 136 1.95 -0.09 -9.25
C ALA A 136 2.64 -1.45 -9.09
N PHE A 137 2.14 -2.47 -9.79
CA PHE A 137 2.68 -3.83 -9.77
C PHE A 137 4.06 -3.91 -10.43
N GLU A 138 4.27 -3.22 -11.54
CA GLU A 138 5.57 -3.16 -12.22
C GLU A 138 6.67 -2.59 -11.33
N VAL A 139 6.40 -1.51 -10.60
CA VAL A 139 7.39 -0.98 -9.64
C VAL A 139 7.48 -1.88 -8.40
N GLY A 140 6.34 -2.41 -7.98
CA GLY A 140 6.22 -3.27 -6.81
C GLY A 140 7.00 -4.58 -6.93
N ILE A 141 7.04 -5.19 -8.11
CA ILE A 141 7.68 -6.49 -8.34
C ILE A 141 9.20 -6.43 -8.15
N CYS A 142 9.81 -5.24 -8.20
CA CYS A 142 11.24 -5.06 -7.92
C CYS A 142 11.53 -4.91 -6.43
N ILE A 143 10.57 -4.37 -5.66
CA ILE A 143 10.78 -3.96 -4.26
C ILE A 143 10.20 -5.00 -3.29
N TRP A 144 8.96 -5.43 -3.52
CA TRP A 144 8.25 -6.34 -2.63
C TRP A 144 8.89 -7.72 -2.45
N PRO A 145 9.47 -8.39 -3.47
CA PRO A 145 10.14 -9.66 -3.23
C PRO A 145 11.35 -9.53 -2.31
N VAL A 146 12.08 -8.41 -2.35
CA VAL A 146 13.21 -8.16 -1.43
C VAL A 146 12.69 -7.98 0.00
N ILE A 147 11.66 -7.13 0.18
CA ILE A 147 11.01 -6.89 1.47
C ILE A 147 10.48 -8.21 2.05
N GLN A 148 9.79 -9.01 1.24
CA GLN A 148 9.22 -10.28 1.70
C GLN A 148 10.27 -11.34 1.97
N THR A 149 11.37 -11.36 1.22
CA THR A 149 12.50 -12.24 1.52
C THR A 149 13.06 -11.93 2.89
N ILE A 150 13.27 -10.64 3.23
CA ILE A 150 13.70 -10.21 4.57
C ILE A 150 12.65 -10.62 5.62
N ASN A 151 11.37 -10.37 5.34
CA ASN A 151 10.27 -10.72 6.23
C ASN A 151 10.22 -12.22 6.57
N PHE A 152 10.38 -13.09 5.59
CA PHE A 152 10.30 -14.54 5.81
C PHE A 152 11.59 -15.17 6.32
N SER A 153 12.76 -14.57 6.05
CA SER A 153 14.05 -15.12 6.46
C SER A 153 14.56 -14.57 7.80
N MET A 154 14.22 -13.32 8.15
CA MET A 154 14.77 -12.64 9.33
C MET A 154 13.72 -12.27 10.37
N VAL A 155 12.47 -12.00 9.97
CA VAL A 155 11.43 -11.54 10.89
C VAL A 155 10.70 -12.73 11.53
N PRO A 156 10.65 -12.80 12.88
CA PRO A 156 9.87 -13.82 13.57
C PRO A 156 8.39 -13.76 13.17
N GLU A 157 7.74 -14.91 13.06
CA GLU A 157 6.36 -15.04 12.54
C GLU A 157 5.36 -14.05 13.18
N GLN A 158 5.46 -13.86 14.49
CA GLN A 158 4.61 -12.97 15.29
C GLN A 158 4.69 -11.49 14.87
N HIS A 159 5.79 -11.08 14.23
CA HIS A 159 6.08 -9.69 13.86
C HIS A 159 5.94 -9.43 12.36
N ARG A 160 5.76 -10.47 11.53
CA ARG A 160 5.74 -10.34 10.07
C ARG A 160 4.64 -9.40 9.57
N VAL A 161 3.44 -9.50 10.13
CA VAL A 161 2.30 -8.64 9.76
C VAL A 161 2.58 -7.17 10.09
N VAL A 162 3.24 -6.90 11.21
CA VAL A 162 3.61 -5.54 11.63
C VAL A 162 4.76 -4.99 10.80
N PHE A 163 5.73 -5.81 10.43
CA PHE A 163 6.81 -5.42 9.53
C PHE A 163 6.25 -5.00 8.16
N VAL A 164 5.37 -5.83 7.58
CA VAL A 164 4.73 -5.54 6.29
C VAL A 164 3.91 -4.26 6.34
N SER A 165 3.18 -3.98 7.42
CA SER A 165 2.40 -2.73 7.52
C SER A 165 3.28 -1.49 7.49
N ILE A 166 4.44 -1.50 8.17
CA ILE A 166 5.40 -0.39 8.14
C ILE A 166 5.95 -0.21 6.71
N CYS A 167 6.33 -1.31 6.05
CA CYS A 167 6.75 -1.27 4.64
C CYS A 167 5.63 -0.75 3.72
N SER A 168 4.37 -1.09 3.97
CA SER A 168 3.22 -0.55 3.23
C SER A 168 3.08 0.97 3.39
N LEU A 169 3.38 1.53 4.57
CA LEU A 169 3.40 2.98 4.75
C LEU A 169 4.49 3.64 3.89
N ALA A 170 5.70 3.09 3.90
CA ALA A 170 6.78 3.59 3.07
C ALA A 170 6.43 3.50 1.57
N TRP A 171 5.86 2.37 1.15
CA TRP A 171 5.40 2.13 -0.22
C TRP A 171 4.33 3.13 -0.67
N THR A 172 3.30 3.34 0.15
CA THR A 172 2.21 4.28 -0.19
C THR A 172 2.68 5.73 -0.22
N THR A 173 3.61 6.11 0.65
CA THR A 173 4.27 7.42 0.62
C THR A 173 5.08 7.60 -0.67
N PHE A 174 5.85 6.58 -1.05
CA PHE A 174 6.63 6.58 -2.29
C PHE A 174 5.74 6.70 -3.54
N LEU A 175 4.63 5.95 -3.59
CA LEU A 175 3.67 6.03 -4.70
C LEU A 175 3.04 7.43 -4.82
N ALA A 176 2.65 8.06 -3.70
CA ALA A 176 2.12 9.42 -3.73
C ALA A 176 3.15 10.44 -4.23
N TYR A 177 4.39 10.33 -3.77
CA TYR A 177 5.47 11.19 -4.25
C TYR A 177 5.70 11.04 -5.76
N MET A 178 5.75 9.80 -6.26
CA MET A 178 5.88 9.54 -7.70
C MET A 178 4.70 10.10 -8.49
N HIS A 179 3.48 9.95 -7.98
CA HIS A 179 2.28 10.46 -8.63
C HIS A 179 2.33 11.98 -8.75
N THR A 180 2.61 12.70 -7.66
CA THR A 180 2.72 14.18 -7.68
C THR A 180 3.79 14.64 -8.66
N LYS A 181 4.97 14.01 -8.66
CA LYS A 181 6.06 14.37 -9.58
C LYS A 181 5.68 14.20 -11.05
N ASN A 182 4.94 13.14 -11.40
CA ASN A 182 4.51 12.92 -12.79
C ASN A 182 3.52 14.00 -13.25
N VAL A 183 2.58 14.42 -12.39
CA VAL A 183 1.65 15.51 -12.69
C VAL A 183 2.42 16.82 -12.94
N ASP A 184 3.42 17.13 -12.12
CA ASP A 184 4.25 18.32 -12.29
C ASP A 184 5.08 18.30 -13.59
N GLU A 185 5.49 17.10 -14.06
CA GLU A 185 6.21 16.93 -15.33
C GLU A 185 5.25 17.10 -16.53
N GLU A 186 4.04 16.54 -16.47
CA GLU A 186 3.00 16.68 -17.50
C GLU A 186 2.52 18.14 -17.67
N GLU A 187 2.32 18.87 -16.56
CA GLU A 187 1.96 20.30 -16.61
C GLU A 187 3.06 21.18 -17.22
N LYS A 188 4.33 20.81 -17.05
CA LYS A 188 5.47 21.53 -17.65
C LYS A 188 5.66 21.23 -19.13
N GLU A 189 5.21 20.07 -19.60
CA GLU A 189 5.30 19.65 -21.01
C GLU A 189 4.06 20.04 -21.83
N ALA A 190 2.96 20.48 -21.19
CA ALA A 190 1.78 21.01 -21.87
C ALA A 190 2.10 22.34 -22.60
N PRO A 191 1.90 22.45 -23.93
CA PRO A 191 2.25 23.64 -24.69
C PRO A 191 1.44 24.85 -24.22
N SER A 192 2.15 25.94 -23.93
CA SER A 192 1.68 27.20 -23.37
C SER A 192 0.84 28.07 -24.33
N ASN A 193 -0.13 27.49 -25.03
CA ASN A 193 -1.05 28.24 -25.89
C ASN A 193 -2.46 27.64 -25.83
N GLU A 194 -3.25 28.08 -24.85
CA GLU A 194 -4.69 28.34 -25.04
C GLU A 194 -5.18 29.34 -23.97
N PRO A 195 -5.85 30.44 -24.35
CA PRO A 195 -6.31 31.45 -23.39
C PRO A 195 -7.48 30.92 -22.56
N LYS A 196 -7.42 31.15 -21.24
CA LYS A 196 -8.50 30.85 -20.29
C LYS A 196 -9.79 31.60 -20.68
N LEU A 197 -10.85 30.87 -21.05
CA LEU A 197 -12.21 31.42 -21.17
C LEU A 197 -13.25 30.48 -20.53
N SER A 198 -13.81 30.93 -19.40
CA SER A 198 -15.16 30.73 -18.84
C SER A 198 -15.88 29.35 -18.83
N GLN A 199 -16.12 28.87 -17.59
CA GLN A 199 -17.37 28.32 -17.00
C GLN A 199 -18.23 27.21 -17.70
N GLN A 200 -18.25 26.04 -17.03
CA GLN A 200 -19.34 25.04 -16.75
C GLN A 200 -19.76 23.90 -17.76
N PRO A 201 -20.28 22.73 -17.25
CA PRO A 201 -20.25 21.34 -17.82
C PRO A 201 -21.54 20.96 -18.62
N PRO A 202 -21.86 19.69 -19.08
CA PRO A 202 -21.25 18.35 -18.86
C PRO A 202 -21.14 17.36 -20.08
N LEU A 203 -20.52 16.19 -19.81
CA LEU A 203 -20.71 14.83 -20.41
C LEU A 203 -20.27 14.48 -21.87
N THR A 204 -19.46 13.40 -21.94
CA THR A 204 -19.42 12.31 -22.97
C THR A 204 -18.31 12.33 -24.05
N GLN A 205 -17.47 11.28 -24.00
CA GLN A 205 -16.66 10.63 -25.06
C GLN A 205 -15.57 11.46 -25.75
N THR A 206 -14.32 11.00 -25.85
CA THR A 206 -13.93 9.90 -26.77
C THR A 206 -12.53 9.36 -26.46
N MET A 207 -12.32 8.08 -26.75
CA MET A 207 -11.03 7.40 -26.77
C MET A 207 -10.07 7.99 -27.82
N SER A 208 -8.79 8.16 -27.49
CA SER A 208 -7.70 7.93 -28.46
C SER A 208 -6.34 7.70 -27.77
N ALA A 209 -5.57 6.83 -28.41
CA ALA A 209 -4.31 6.22 -28.01
C ALA A 209 -3.20 7.15 -27.50
N THR A 210 -2.41 6.67 -26.53
CA THR A 210 -0.98 7.01 -26.42
C THR A 210 -0.20 5.88 -25.73
N THR A 211 0.45 5.05 -26.54
CA THR A 211 1.22 3.85 -26.14
C THR A 211 2.70 4.15 -25.86
N THR A 212 3.13 5.40 -25.79
CA THR A 212 4.57 5.76 -25.72
C THR A 212 5.12 6.05 -24.31
N THR A 213 4.31 5.98 -23.25
CA THR A 213 4.73 6.37 -21.89
C THR A 213 5.39 5.24 -21.08
N ASN A 214 5.30 3.98 -21.53
CA ASN A 214 5.73 2.82 -20.73
C ASN A 214 7.26 2.63 -20.65
N GLU A 215 8.06 3.03 -21.64
CA GLU A 215 9.52 2.83 -21.58
C GLU A 215 10.24 3.81 -20.64
N SER A 216 9.70 5.01 -20.44
CA SER A 216 10.38 6.06 -19.67
C SER A 216 10.38 5.79 -18.15
N LEU A 217 9.31 5.18 -17.64
CA LEU A 217 9.15 4.83 -16.23
C LEU A 217 10.09 3.70 -15.82
N VAL A 218 10.21 2.67 -16.66
CA VAL A 218 11.12 1.54 -16.45
C VAL A 218 12.58 2.00 -16.38
N LEU A 219 12.97 2.92 -17.27
CA LEU A 219 14.34 3.43 -17.31
C LEU A 219 14.65 4.35 -16.12
N LYS A 220 13.69 5.20 -15.70
CA LYS A 220 13.83 6.08 -14.53
C LYS A 220 13.96 5.27 -13.23
N VAL A 221 13.18 4.20 -13.05
CA VAL A 221 13.26 3.31 -11.86
C VAL A 221 14.53 2.47 -11.87
N LYS A 222 14.93 1.91 -13.03
CA LYS A 222 16.20 1.17 -13.15
C LYS A 222 17.43 2.05 -12.85
N ARG A 223 17.41 3.32 -13.26
CA ARG A 223 18.49 4.28 -12.94
C ARG A 223 18.52 4.67 -11.47
N ALA A 224 17.37 4.82 -10.82
CA ALA A 224 17.29 5.13 -9.39
C ALA A 224 17.75 3.98 -8.49
N LEU A 225 17.62 2.73 -8.95
CA LEU A 225 18.06 1.52 -8.23
C LEU A 225 19.50 1.09 -8.57
N ALA A 226 20.17 1.79 -9.50
CA ALA A 226 21.55 1.50 -9.91
C ALA A 226 22.59 2.42 -9.23
N LEU A 227 22.20 3.16 -8.19
CA LEU A 227 23.06 3.90 -7.26
C LEU A 227 23.12 3.18 -5.91
#